data_AF-A0A7C4JJY2-F1
#
_entry.id   AF-A0A7C4JJY2-F1
#
_cell.length_a   1.000
_cell.length_b   1.000
_cell.length_c   1.000
_cell.angle_alpha   90.00
_cell.angle_beta   90.00
_cell.angle_gamma   90.00
#
_symmetry.space_group_name_H-M   'P 1'
#
loop_
_entity.id
_entity.type
_entity.pdbx_description
1 polymer ?
#
loop_
_entity_poly.entity_id
_entity_poly.type
_entity_poly.pdbx_seq_one_letter_code
_entity_poly.pdbx_strand_id
1 'polypeptide(L)'
;MALYVAQDIINLSLILTGSMLIITLIVFILAFSFRSRRVSTEGVEMYIGGESEEILRYKLPSVLALYWGIVKRAWRKAFDVLREAVHTGILNDWLGYMSIWLGLVLLVAIISVIAYVFFAHG
;
A
#
# COMPACT_ATOMS: atom_id res chain seq x y z
N MET A 1 -5.70 -57.05 11.35
CA MET A 1 -5.27 -56.36 12.59
C MET A 1 -4.09 -55.42 12.34
N ALA A 2 -2.97 -55.86 11.74
CA ALA A 2 -1.79 -55.00 11.52
C ALA A 2 -2.06 -53.72 10.70
N LEU A 3 -2.95 -53.78 9.70
CA LEU A 3 -3.34 -52.62 8.88
C LEU A 3 -4.08 -51.52 9.67
N TYR A 4 -4.93 -51.89 10.62
CA TYR A 4 -5.66 -50.93 11.48
C TYR A 4 -4.71 -50.23 12.45
N VAL A 5 -3.80 -50.99 13.07
CA VAL A 5 -2.78 -50.44 13.98
C VAL A 5 -1.84 -49.48 13.24
N ALA A 6 -1.45 -49.79 12.01
CA ALA A 6 -0.62 -48.90 11.20
C ALA A 6 -1.34 -47.57 10.84
N GLN A 7 -2.63 -47.63 10.54
CA GLN A 7 -3.44 -46.45 10.24
C GLN A 7 -3.57 -45.51 11.45
N ASP A 8 -3.75 -46.07 12.64
CA ASP A 8 -3.82 -45.29 13.89
C ASP A 8 -2.48 -44.61 14.23
N ILE A 9 -1.37 -45.30 14.00
CA ILE A 9 -0.01 -44.73 14.19
C ILE A 9 0.23 -43.57 13.21
N ILE A 10 -0.15 -43.72 11.94
CA ILE A 10 0.01 -42.66 10.93
C ILE A 10 -0.85 -41.45 11.31
N ASN A 11 -2.12 -41.65 11.68
CA ASN A 11 -3.01 -40.57 12.10
C ASN A 11 -2.47 -39.83 13.32
N LEU A 12 -1.96 -40.55 14.32
CA LEU A 12 -1.37 -39.96 15.51
C LEU A 12 -0.10 -39.15 15.19
N SER A 13 0.76 -39.66 14.32
CA SER A 13 1.98 -38.95 13.89
C SER A 13 1.68 -37.66 13.11
N LEU A 14 0.62 -37.67 12.28
CA LEU A 14 0.14 -36.50 11.54
C LEU A 14 -0.39 -35.41 12.48
N ILE A 15 -1.19 -35.79 13.46
CA ILE A 15 -1.73 -34.86 14.47
C ILE A 15 -0.60 -34.24 15.30
N LEU A 16 0.37 -35.05 15.73
CA LEU A 16 1.47 -34.60 16.56
C LEU A 16 2.43 -33.67 15.79
N THR A 17 2.73 -34.00 14.54
CA THR A 17 3.52 -33.12 13.67
C THR A 17 2.79 -31.82 13.33
N GLY A 18 1.48 -31.90 13.05
CA GLY A 18 0.65 -30.73 12.78
C GLY A 18 0.58 -29.77 13.97
N SER A 19 0.38 -30.30 15.18
CA SER A 19 0.36 -29.48 16.39
C SER A 19 1.69 -28.77 16.67
N MET A 20 2.83 -29.45 16.46
CA MET A 20 4.16 -28.85 16.63
C MET A 20 4.44 -27.75 15.60
N LEU A 21 3.98 -27.93 14.36
CA LEU A 21 4.08 -26.89 13.32
C LEU A 21 3.29 -25.64 13.69
N ILE A 22 2.06 -25.81 14.20
CA ILE A 22 1.22 -24.69 14.63
C ILE A 22 1.88 -23.93 15.79
N ILE A 23 2.38 -24.64 16.81
CA ILE A 23 3.08 -24.01 17.94
C ILE A 23 4.30 -23.24 17.46
N THR A 24 5.11 -23.84 16.57
CA THR A 24 6.31 -23.19 16.02
C THR A 24 5.95 -21.93 15.23
N LEU A 25 4.87 -21.97 14.43
CA LEU A 25 4.39 -20.81 13.67
C LEU A 25 3.94 -19.67 14.59
N ILE A 26 3.20 -20.00 15.67
CA ILE A 26 2.77 -19.01 16.67
C ILE A 26 3.99 -18.34 17.31
N VAL A 27 4.96 -19.12 17.77
CA VAL A 27 6.19 -18.58 18.38
C VAL A 27 6.97 -17.74 17.37
N PHE A 28 7.06 -18.15 16.11
CA PHE A 28 7.72 -17.39 15.06
C PHE A 28 7.04 -16.03 14.82
N ILE A 29 5.71 -16.00 14.73
CA ILE A 29 4.95 -14.76 14.54
C ILE A 29 5.13 -13.84 15.75
N LEU A 30 5.06 -14.37 16.98
CA LEU A 30 5.27 -13.59 18.19
C LEU A 30 6.70 -13.04 18.24
N ALA A 31 7.72 -13.87 17.99
CA ALA A 31 9.11 -13.45 17.98
C ALA A 31 9.37 -12.39 16.90
N PHE A 32 8.76 -12.51 15.73
CA PHE A 32 8.88 -11.52 14.66
C PHE A 32 8.15 -10.21 15.00
N SER A 33 6.96 -10.29 15.60
CA SER A 33 6.16 -9.13 16.03
C SER A 33 6.81 -8.37 17.18
N PHE A 34 7.35 -9.08 18.17
CA PHE A 34 8.07 -8.50 19.30
C PHE A 34 9.52 -8.14 18.99
N ARG A 35 10.01 -8.39 17.78
CA ARG A 35 11.30 -7.87 17.30
C ARG A 35 11.21 -6.36 16.99
N SER A 36 10.65 -5.59 17.91
CA SER A 36 10.85 -4.16 18.00
C SER A 36 12.30 -3.93 18.41
N ARG A 37 13.15 -3.67 17.41
CA ARG A 37 14.55 -3.33 17.61
C ARG A 37 14.67 -1.99 18.32
N ARG A 38 14.59 -1.99 19.65
CA ARG A 38 15.29 -1.00 20.46
C ARG A 38 16.61 -1.61 20.89
N VAL A 39 17.52 -1.72 19.92
CA VAL A 39 18.93 -1.90 20.24
C VAL A 39 19.33 -0.57 20.87
N SER A 40 19.51 -0.55 22.20
CA SER A 40 20.12 0.62 22.83
C SER A 40 21.52 0.76 22.25
N THR A 41 21.76 1.89 21.60
CA THR A 41 23.08 2.28 21.09
C THR A 41 23.95 2.90 22.18
N GLU A 42 23.45 2.97 23.43
CA GLU A 42 24.22 3.41 24.59
C GLU A 42 25.43 2.48 24.78
N GLY A 43 26.62 3.02 24.49
CA GLY A 43 27.90 2.30 24.56
C GLY A 43 28.52 1.93 23.21
N VAL A 44 27.82 2.16 22.09
CA VAL A 44 28.40 1.98 20.73
C VAL A 44 29.05 3.27 20.21
N GLU A 45 28.52 4.42 20.61
CA GLU A 45 28.98 5.73 20.14
C GLU A 45 29.81 6.48 21.20
N MET A 46 30.88 7.14 20.75
CA MET A 46 31.73 7.97 21.60
C MET A 46 31.06 9.32 21.83
N TYR A 47 30.72 9.62 23.08
CA TYR A 47 30.14 10.92 23.45
C TYR A 47 31.25 11.95 23.61
N ILE A 48 31.16 13.06 22.88
CA ILE A 48 32.10 14.18 22.99
C ILE A 48 31.38 15.32 23.70
N GLY A 49 31.78 15.60 24.95
CA GLY A 49 31.18 16.69 25.74
C GLY A 49 29.77 16.41 26.26
N GLY A 50 29.36 15.14 26.37
CA GLY A 50 28.02 14.74 26.83
C GLY A 50 26.96 14.67 25.72
N GLU A 51 27.32 15.07 24.50
CA GLU A 51 26.46 15.00 23.32
C GLU A 51 26.90 13.88 22.38
N SER A 52 25.97 13.36 21.58
CA SER A 52 26.31 12.34 20.58
C SER A 52 27.13 12.93 19.43
N GLU A 53 28.07 12.14 18.89
CA GLU A 53 28.89 12.55 17.74
C GLU A 53 28.03 12.90 16.50
N GLU A 54 26.79 12.40 16.44
CA GLU A 54 25.82 12.69 15.39
C GLU A 54 25.53 14.20 15.26
N ILE A 55 25.63 14.97 16.34
CA ILE A 55 25.41 16.43 16.33
C ILE A 55 26.56 17.15 15.62
N LEU A 56 27.77 16.60 15.69
CA LEU A 56 28.96 17.14 15.04
C LEU A 56 29.02 16.75 13.55
N ARG A 57 28.18 15.80 13.10
CA ARG A 57 28.13 15.36 11.71
C ARG A 57 27.24 16.28 10.89
N TYR A 58 27.78 16.77 9.78
CA TYR A 58 27.00 17.48 8.77
C TYR A 58 25.92 16.55 8.19
N LYS A 59 24.65 16.82 8.48
CA LYS A 59 23.51 16.11 7.91
C LYS A 59 23.23 16.62 6.50
N LEU A 60 23.97 16.08 5.53
CA LEU A 60 23.62 16.26 4.12
C LEU A 60 22.34 15.47 3.82
N PRO A 61 21.28 16.10 3.26
CA PRO A 61 20.09 15.36 2.86
C PRO A 61 20.48 14.32 1.82
N SER A 62 19.99 13.09 1.99
CA SER A 62 20.25 12.03 1.01
C SER A 62 19.69 12.43 -0.35
N VAL A 63 20.36 12.04 -1.42
CA VAL A 63 19.90 12.29 -2.81
C VAL A 63 18.47 11.77 -3.01
N LEU A 64 18.14 10.65 -2.36
CA LEU A 64 16.81 10.07 -2.34
C LEU A 64 15.77 10.99 -1.65
N ALA A 65 16.11 11.60 -0.51
CA ALA A 65 15.25 12.56 0.17
C ALA A 65 15.02 13.82 -0.67
N LEU A 66 16.05 14.28 -1.39
CA LEU A 66 15.94 15.41 -2.31
C LEU A 66 15.00 15.09 -3.48
N TYR A 67 15.18 13.92 -4.10
CA TYR A 67 14.31 13.43 -5.19
C TYR A 67 12.85 13.35 -4.75
N TRP A 68 12.58 12.67 -3.63
CA TRP A 68 11.21 12.57 -3.10
C TRP A 68 10.64 13.91 -2.64
N GLY A 69 11.48 14.83 -2.16
CA GLY A 69 11.05 16.19 -1.82
C GLY A 69 10.52 16.96 -3.03
N ILE A 70 11.23 16.87 -4.17
CA ILE A 70 10.83 17.50 -5.43
C ILE A 70 9.55 16.86 -5.96
N VAL A 71 9.51 15.53 -6.02
CA VAL A 71 8.34 14.76 -6.48
C VAL A 71 7.12 15.11 -5.64
N LYS A 72 7.24 15.05 -4.30
CA LYS A 72 6.15 15.38 -3.38
C LYS A 72 5.63 16.81 -3.56
N ARG A 73 6.54 17.77 -3.83
CA ARG A 73 6.16 19.16 -4.09
C ARG A 73 5.41 19.30 -5.42
N ALA A 74 5.87 18.63 -6.47
CA ALA A 74 5.20 18.64 -7.78
C ALA A 74 3.79 18.02 -7.68
N TRP A 75 3.67 16.86 -7.04
CA TRP A 75 2.39 16.20 -6.81
C TRP A 75 1.41 17.03 -5.99
N ARG A 76 1.91 17.69 -4.93
CA ARG A 76 1.07 18.58 -4.12
C ARG A 76 0.52 19.74 -4.96
N LYS A 77 1.37 20.40 -5.74
CA LYS A 77 0.92 21.47 -6.64
C LYS A 77 -0.11 20.99 -7.67
N ALA A 78 0.13 19.84 -8.29
CA ALA A 78 -0.81 19.27 -9.24
C ALA A 78 -2.17 18.96 -8.60
N PHE A 79 -2.14 18.41 -7.38
CA PHE A 79 -3.35 18.15 -6.60
C PHE A 79 -4.09 19.44 -6.23
N ASP A 80 -3.36 20.46 -5.76
CA ASP A 80 -3.95 21.76 -5.39
C ASP A 80 -4.63 22.40 -6.61
N VAL A 81 -3.98 22.39 -7.78
CA VAL A 81 -4.56 22.89 -9.04
C VAL A 81 -5.81 22.12 -9.44
N LEU A 82 -5.77 20.79 -9.39
CA LEU A 82 -6.94 19.97 -9.74
C LEU A 82 -8.09 20.23 -8.79
N ARG A 83 -7.79 20.35 -7.49
CA ARG A 83 -8.78 20.65 -6.46
C ARG A 83 -9.40 22.02 -6.70
N GLU A 84 -8.60 23.04 -6.98
CA GLU A 84 -9.09 24.40 -7.23
C GLU A 84 -9.92 24.48 -8.51
N ALA A 85 -9.53 23.75 -9.57
CA ALA A 85 -10.27 23.73 -10.84
C ALA A 85 -11.62 22.99 -10.73
N VAL A 86 -11.66 21.87 -9.99
CA VAL A 86 -12.86 21.03 -9.89
C VAL A 86 -13.80 21.48 -8.76
N HIS A 87 -13.24 21.94 -7.64
CA HIS A 87 -13.99 22.36 -6.46
C HIS A 87 -13.97 23.88 -6.30
N THR A 88 -14.47 24.59 -7.29
CA THR A 88 -14.64 26.05 -7.23
C THR A 88 -15.71 26.49 -6.21
N GLY A 89 -16.64 25.58 -5.86
CA GLY A 89 -17.78 25.87 -5.00
C GLY A 89 -18.89 26.67 -5.70
N ILE A 90 -18.72 26.97 -6.98
CA ILE A 90 -19.67 27.71 -7.81
C ILE A 90 -20.60 26.68 -8.48
N LEU A 91 -21.91 26.80 -8.21
CA LEU A 91 -22.90 25.86 -8.73
C LEU A 91 -22.97 25.84 -10.27
N ASN A 92 -22.70 26.98 -10.91
CA ASN A 92 -22.71 27.10 -12.37
C ASN A 92 -21.60 26.28 -13.05
N ASP A 93 -20.40 26.25 -12.46
CA ASP A 93 -19.28 25.44 -12.98
C ASP A 93 -19.61 23.95 -12.91
N TRP A 94 -20.23 23.52 -11.81
CA TRP A 94 -20.72 22.16 -11.65
C TRP A 94 -21.76 21.78 -12.71
N LEU A 95 -22.70 22.68 -13.01
CA LEU A 95 -23.68 22.48 -14.07
C LEU A 95 -23.00 22.35 -15.45
N GLY A 96 -21.97 23.15 -15.70
CA GLY A 96 -21.14 23.05 -16.91
C GLY A 96 -20.48 21.67 -17.03
N TYR A 97 -19.82 21.20 -15.97
CA TYR A 97 -19.22 19.86 -15.94
C TYR A 97 -20.24 18.75 -16.18
N MET A 98 -21.41 18.83 -15.54
CA MET A 98 -22.49 17.85 -15.72
C MET A 98 -23.05 17.87 -17.14
N SER A 99 -23.18 19.05 -17.75
CA SER A 99 -23.68 19.19 -19.12
C SER A 99 -22.71 18.60 -20.15
N ILE A 100 -21.40 18.84 -19.97
CA ILE A 100 -20.36 18.23 -20.81
C ILE A 100 -20.38 16.71 -20.67
N TRP A 101 -20.46 16.21 -19.44
CA TRP A 101 -20.52 14.77 -19.17
C TRP A 101 -21.76 14.11 -19.79
N LEU A 102 -22.93 14.72 -19.62
CA LEU A 102 -24.18 14.25 -20.21
C LEU A 102 -24.09 14.24 -21.74
N GLY A 103 -23.54 15.29 -22.35
CA GLY A 103 -23.33 15.38 -23.79
C GLY A 103 -22.41 14.27 -24.32
N LEU A 104 -21.34 13.95 -23.59
CA LEU A 104 -20.44 12.86 -23.93
C LEU A 104 -21.14 11.50 -23.86
N VAL A 105 -21.89 11.23 -22.78
CA VAL A 105 -22.66 9.98 -22.63
C VAL A 105 -23.72 9.86 -23.73
N LEU A 106 -24.41 10.94 -24.06
CA LEU A 106 -25.38 10.97 -25.14
C LEU A 106 -24.74 10.63 -26.48
N LEU A 107 -23.58 11.21 -26.78
CA LEU A 107 -22.84 10.94 -28.01
C LEU A 107 -22.43 9.47 -28.09
N VAL A 108 -21.91 8.91 -26.99
CA VAL A 108 -21.57 7.48 -26.90
C VAL A 108 -22.81 6.60 -27.11
N ALA A 109 -23.95 6.98 -26.54
CA ALA A 109 -25.21 6.25 -26.72
C ALA A 109 -25.66 6.26 -28.18
N ILE A 110 -25.59 7.41 -28.86
CA ILE A 110 -25.93 7.52 -30.29
C ILE A 110 -25.03 6.60 -31.13
N ILE A 111 -23.71 6.66 -30.91
CA ILE A 111 -22.76 5.79 -31.62
C ILE A 111 -23.08 4.31 -31.37
N SER A 112 -23.39 3.96 -30.12
CA SER A 112 -23.71 2.58 -29.73
C SER A 112 -24.98 2.08 -30.43
N VAL A 113 -26.01 2.91 -30.54
CA VAL A 113 -27.25 2.59 -31.26
C VAL A 113 -26.98 2.41 -32.75
N ILE A 114 -26.21 3.30 -33.37
CA ILE A 114 -25.83 3.20 -34.79
C ILE A 114 -25.06 1.89 -35.04
N ALA A 115 -24.07 1.61 -34.19
CA ALA A 115 -23.29 0.38 -34.27
C ALA A 115 -24.19 -0.86 -34.12
N TYR A 116 -25.10 -0.87 -33.14
CA TYR A 116 -26.05 -1.96 -32.94
C TYR A 116 -26.92 -2.20 -34.17
N VAL A 117 -27.51 -1.15 -34.76
CA VAL A 117 -28.34 -1.29 -35.96
C VAL A 117 -27.54 -1.84 -37.13
N PHE A 118 -26.32 -1.33 -37.33
CA PHE A 118 -25.44 -1.79 -38.41
C PHE A 118 -25.04 -3.25 -38.26
N PHE A 119 -24.67 -3.70 -37.06
CA PHE A 119 -24.28 -5.10 -36.82
C PHE A 119 -25.47 -6.07 -36.71
N ALA A 120 -26.66 -5.59 -36.33
CA ALA A 120 -27.85 -6.43 -36.21
C ALA A 120 -28.58 -6.66 -37.54
N HIS A 121 -28.37 -5.80 -38.55
CA HIS A 121 -29.02 -5.88 -39.86
C HIS A 121 -28.04 -6.05 -41.04
N GLY A 122 -26.75 -6.24 -40.75
CA GLY A 122 -25.68 -6.52 -41.72
C GLY A 122 -25.24 -7.97 -41.75
#